data_AF-A0A1V5K4Z9-F1
#
_entry.id   AF-A0A1V5K4Z9-F1
#
_cell.length_a   1.000
_cell.length_b   1.000
_cell.length_c   1.000
_cell.angle_alpha   90.00
_cell.angle_beta   90.00
_cell.angle_gamma   90.00
#
_symmetry.space_group_name_H-M   'P 1'
#
loop_
_entity.id
_entity.type
_entity.pdbx_description
1 polymer ?
#
loop_
_entity_poly.entity_id
_entity_poly.type
_entity_poly.pdbx_seq_one_letter_code
_entity_poly.pdbx_strand_id
1 'polypeptide(L)'
;MGRLIRYLTTLTALLIITTAVAGAQFQAVPRLNLQVNPSPALKITNSALSSLVTMGEVDGRVFGAARNQLVALDEQGQITRSITIPVERPAGISAYTAGQALVGDGGNNAIYSVDTASGRSTKLLDLRSTDYGSLMAGDVLRTGELTSVAFDGKLVYAAVAAGYSSSVFAIDPATNRAVRQAWSPGDKPMAMQFSGGTLYVLDAENSQLRAFDSAFKLNLKAVDLNVADPRGIIIRPDGVRVLTPSERSITTVKPSLEVLKVPEVASSSSIVQLKPGVIKAIGSITPLARDYALLICGDVAESGFDEFWNDTVWMYKTLLAAGYSQDNIYALYGWGSDYASPNPNYQHAGQVTDFPATTQWVDKVLSGMKDGDSSLGIDKLTQNDSLFIWVFDHGGGGDEAYFCLTDGAYYDTRFAQRLNALSYREMAIFMQQCRSGGFGDNLQGQKRFVSTACRATENAHRADAEFETVNGVKYHHGEYNYYIISALARRTAAGAPVNADYNGDGRISASEMHTLMAGNENQPEIPQLWDSSGVGARFIP
;
A
#
# COMPACT_ATOMS: atom_id res chain seq x y z
N MET A 1 -87.23 17.64 -16.42
CA MET A 1 -86.36 18.38 -15.48
C MET A 1 -84.93 18.05 -15.85
N GLY A 2 -84.06 18.94 -16.30
CA GLY A 2 -84.11 20.38 -16.43
C GLY A 2 -82.68 20.83 -16.69
N ARG A 3 -82.41 21.22 -17.95
CA ARG A 3 -81.36 22.13 -18.44
C ARG A 3 -79.91 21.61 -18.43
N LEU A 4 -79.23 21.38 -19.56
CA LEU A 4 -78.89 22.25 -20.72
C LEU A 4 -78.08 23.50 -20.33
N ILE A 5 -76.92 23.69 -20.99
CA ILE A 5 -76.32 24.93 -21.57
C ILE A 5 -74.82 24.61 -21.82
N ARG A 6 -74.37 24.27 -23.04
CA ARG A 6 -73.91 25.15 -24.16
C ARG A 6 -72.86 26.18 -23.69
N TYR A 7 -71.65 26.30 -24.25
CA TYR A 7 -71.39 26.72 -25.63
C TYR A 7 -69.95 26.41 -26.06
N LEU A 8 -69.82 26.11 -27.33
CA LEU A 8 -68.63 26.10 -28.16
C LEU A 8 -68.49 27.49 -28.82
N THR A 9 -67.31 28.11 -28.79
CA THR A 9 -66.87 29.20 -29.71
C THR A 9 -65.34 29.28 -29.64
N THR A 10 -64.58 28.67 -30.56
CA THR A 10 -64.04 29.21 -31.84
C THR A 10 -62.98 30.32 -31.71
N LEU A 11 -61.78 29.96 -32.20
CA LEU A 11 -60.72 30.75 -32.89
C LEU A 11 -60.27 32.08 -32.24
N THR A 12 -58.98 32.39 -32.10
CA THR A 12 -58.01 32.54 -33.22
C THR A 12 -56.57 32.65 -32.66
N ALA A 13 -55.60 32.21 -33.46
CA ALA A 13 -54.20 32.04 -33.14
C ALA A 13 -53.33 33.33 -33.07
N LEU A 14 -52.25 33.25 -32.29
CA LEU A 14 -50.92 33.84 -32.57
C LEU A 14 -49.88 33.02 -31.75
N LEU A 15 -49.09 32.11 -32.36
CA LEU A 15 -47.67 32.28 -32.75
C LEU A 15 -46.79 32.73 -31.54
N ILE A 16 -45.69 32.11 -31.05
CA ILE A 16 -44.65 31.21 -31.57
C ILE A 16 -43.94 30.51 -30.37
N ILE A 17 -43.71 29.20 -30.50
CA ILE A 17 -42.56 28.33 -30.14
C ILE A 17 -41.72 28.64 -28.88
N THR A 18 -41.70 27.71 -27.92
CA THR A 18 -40.50 26.96 -27.48
C THR A 18 -40.91 25.72 -26.68
N THR A 19 -40.36 24.57 -27.07
CA THR A 19 -40.61 23.25 -26.49
C THR A 19 -39.68 22.98 -25.31
N ALA A 20 -40.22 22.68 -24.13
CA ALA A 20 -39.53 21.92 -23.08
C ALA A 20 -40.52 20.97 -22.41
N VAL A 21 -40.23 19.67 -22.50
CA VAL A 21 -41.10 18.57 -22.07
C VAL A 21 -40.89 18.30 -20.58
N ALA A 22 -42.00 18.40 -19.85
CA ALA A 22 -42.42 17.68 -18.64
C ALA A 22 -41.35 17.27 -17.60
N GLY A 23 -41.33 18.00 -16.48
CA GLY A 23 -40.91 17.47 -15.19
C GLY A 23 -42.02 16.62 -14.56
N ALA A 24 -41.70 15.38 -14.21
CA ALA A 24 -42.50 14.57 -13.29
C ALA A 24 -41.98 14.77 -11.87
N GLN A 25 -42.81 15.32 -10.99
CA GLN A 25 -42.54 15.46 -9.57
C GLN A 25 -42.55 14.08 -8.90
N PHE A 26 -41.40 13.60 -8.45
CA PHE A 26 -41.32 12.48 -7.51
C PHE A 26 -41.77 12.96 -6.12
N GLN A 27 -42.87 12.40 -5.61
CA GLN A 27 -43.18 12.46 -4.19
C GLN A 27 -42.13 11.66 -3.43
N ALA A 28 -41.22 12.36 -2.75
CA ALA A 28 -40.28 11.76 -1.82
C ALA A 28 -41.06 11.19 -0.63
N VAL A 29 -41.16 9.88 -0.55
CA VAL A 29 -41.48 9.19 0.70
C VAL A 29 -40.30 9.49 1.63
N PRO A 30 -40.51 10.09 2.81
CA PRO A 30 -39.41 10.35 3.73
C PRO A 30 -38.88 8.99 4.20
N ARG A 31 -37.74 8.58 3.65
CA ARG A 31 -36.92 7.55 4.30
C ARG A 31 -36.43 8.19 5.60
N LEU A 32 -37.00 7.73 6.70
CA LEU A 32 -36.43 7.96 8.02
C LEU A 32 -35.08 7.23 8.01
N ASN A 33 -34.02 7.91 7.57
CA ASN A 33 -32.64 7.51 7.87
C ASN A 33 -32.48 7.68 9.37
N LEU A 34 -32.89 6.65 10.12
CA LEU A 34 -32.30 6.43 11.43
C LEU A 34 -30.83 6.19 11.17
N GLN A 35 -30.04 7.24 11.28
CA GLN A 35 -28.63 7.12 11.58
C GLN A 35 -28.59 6.26 12.84
N VAL A 36 -28.30 4.98 12.69
CA VAL A 36 -27.97 4.13 13.82
C VAL A 36 -26.63 4.69 14.28
N ASN A 37 -26.70 5.66 15.19
CA ASN A 37 -25.51 6.11 15.89
C ASN A 37 -24.92 4.83 16.51
N PRO A 38 -23.68 4.44 16.14
CA PRO A 38 -23.05 3.31 16.81
C PRO A 38 -23.13 3.57 18.31
N SER A 39 -23.54 2.56 19.07
CA SER A 39 -23.55 2.69 20.53
C SER A 39 -22.20 3.27 20.96
N PRO A 40 -22.18 4.34 21.78
CA PRO A 40 -20.94 5.05 22.07
C PRO A 40 -19.91 4.05 22.56
N ALA A 41 -18.75 4.05 21.91
CA ALA A 41 -17.66 3.16 22.26
C ALA A 41 -17.39 3.29 23.77
N LEU A 42 -17.35 2.16 24.49
CA LEU A 42 -17.04 2.19 25.91
C LEU A 42 -15.57 2.56 26.04
N LYS A 43 -15.30 3.79 26.46
CA LYS A 43 -13.95 4.34 26.64
C LYS A 43 -13.62 4.44 28.11
N ILE A 44 -12.56 3.75 28.50
CA ILE A 44 -11.98 3.81 29.84
C ILE A 44 -10.73 4.67 29.76
N THR A 45 -10.57 5.62 30.68
CA THR A 45 -9.39 6.50 30.75
C THR A 45 -8.65 6.34 32.08
N ASN A 46 -7.33 6.25 32.01
CA ASN A 46 -6.47 6.13 33.19
C ASN A 46 -5.04 6.58 32.86
N SER A 47 -4.45 7.43 33.70
CA SER A 47 -3.07 7.91 33.53
C SER A 47 -2.03 6.78 33.42
N ALA A 48 -2.27 5.65 34.09
CA ALA A 48 -1.43 4.47 34.03
C ALA A 48 -1.28 3.89 32.61
N LEU A 49 -2.22 4.18 31.70
CA LEU A 49 -2.21 3.65 30.33
C LEU A 49 -1.24 4.39 29.41
N SER A 50 -0.83 5.62 29.74
CA SER A 50 0.10 6.39 28.86
C SER A 50 1.50 5.81 28.76
N SER A 51 1.93 4.99 29.71
CA SER A 51 3.25 4.35 29.67
C SER A 51 3.25 3.01 28.94
N LEU A 52 2.08 2.47 28.63
CA LEU A 52 1.95 1.18 27.96
C LEU A 52 2.12 1.34 26.46
N VAL A 53 2.89 0.46 25.85
CA VAL A 53 3.15 0.47 24.39
C VAL A 53 2.47 -0.69 23.67
N THR A 54 1.92 -1.63 24.42
CA THR A 54 1.14 -2.76 23.88
C THR A 54 0.21 -3.35 24.94
N MET A 55 -0.77 -4.13 24.50
CA MET A 55 -1.77 -4.79 25.34
C MET A 55 -2.17 -6.12 24.70
N GLY A 56 -2.44 -7.13 25.54
CA GLY A 56 -2.96 -8.43 25.12
C GLY A 56 -3.71 -9.14 26.25
N GLU A 57 -4.31 -10.28 25.94
CA GLU A 57 -5.03 -11.11 26.90
C GLU A 57 -4.30 -12.44 27.12
N VAL A 58 -4.12 -12.82 28.39
CA VAL A 58 -3.49 -14.08 28.80
C VAL A 58 -4.33 -14.70 29.90
N ASP A 59 -4.79 -15.93 29.70
CA ASP A 59 -5.67 -16.67 30.64
C ASP A 59 -6.89 -15.85 31.13
N GLY A 60 -7.54 -15.12 30.20
CA GLY A 60 -8.71 -14.28 30.49
C GLY A 60 -8.41 -12.98 31.22
N ARG A 61 -7.14 -12.66 31.48
CA ARG A 61 -6.70 -11.42 32.13
C ARG A 61 -6.03 -10.49 31.12
N VAL A 62 -6.29 -9.19 31.28
CA VAL A 62 -5.69 -8.17 30.44
C VAL A 62 -4.32 -7.80 30.99
N PHE A 63 -3.33 -7.81 30.10
CA PHE A 63 -1.98 -7.36 30.40
C PHE A 63 -1.59 -6.21 29.46
N GLY A 64 -0.87 -5.24 30.02
CA GLY A 64 -0.13 -4.25 29.26
C GLY A 64 1.37 -4.41 29.49
N ALA A 65 2.18 -3.84 28.59
CA ALA A 65 3.63 -3.81 28.79
C ALA A 65 4.21 -2.41 28.56
N ALA A 66 5.21 -2.10 29.37
CA ALA A 66 6.08 -0.94 29.28
C ALA A 66 7.53 -1.41 29.41
N ARG A 67 8.50 -0.49 29.26
CA ARG A 67 9.93 -0.82 29.41
C ARG A 67 10.18 -1.57 30.73
N ASN A 68 10.73 -2.77 30.61
CA ASN A 68 11.06 -3.70 31.70
C ASN A 68 9.88 -4.14 32.58
N GLN A 69 8.63 -3.93 32.15
CA GLN A 69 7.44 -4.18 32.96
C GLN A 69 6.32 -4.86 32.17
N LEU A 70 5.78 -5.93 32.75
CA LEU A 70 4.48 -6.49 32.42
C LEU A 70 3.51 -6.12 33.54
N VAL A 71 2.35 -5.56 33.19
CA VAL A 71 1.35 -5.11 34.17
C VAL A 71 0.02 -5.79 33.95
N ALA A 72 -0.63 -6.22 35.02
CA ALA A 72 -2.01 -6.72 34.97
C ALA A 72 -2.98 -5.55 35.14
N LEU A 73 -4.02 -5.51 34.32
CA LEU A 73 -5.05 -4.47 34.33
C LEU A 73 -6.39 -5.04 34.79
N ASP A 74 -7.13 -4.26 35.59
CA ASP A 74 -8.54 -4.54 35.87
C ASP A 74 -9.46 -4.04 34.76
N GLU A 75 -10.78 -4.17 34.96
CA GLU A 75 -11.79 -3.73 33.99
C GLU A 75 -11.78 -2.21 33.78
N GLN A 76 -11.30 -1.44 34.75
CA GLN A 76 -11.18 0.02 34.71
C GLN A 76 -9.80 0.49 34.23
N GLY A 77 -8.96 -0.43 33.75
CA GLY A 77 -7.62 -0.12 33.24
C GLY A 77 -6.63 0.33 34.32
N GLN A 78 -6.93 0.07 35.60
CA GLN A 78 -5.97 0.29 36.69
C GLN A 78 -4.93 -0.83 36.70
N ILE A 79 -3.69 -0.47 37.01
CA ILE A 79 -2.63 -1.45 37.26
C ILE A 79 -2.88 -2.11 38.61
N THR A 80 -3.24 -3.39 38.62
CA THR A 80 -3.40 -4.17 39.85
C THR A 80 -2.12 -4.85 40.29
N ARG A 81 -1.19 -5.06 39.34
CA ARG A 81 0.09 -5.70 39.57
C ARG A 81 1.12 -5.27 38.52
N SER A 82 2.36 -5.06 38.94
CA SER A 82 3.50 -4.84 38.06
C SER A 82 4.56 -5.93 38.29
N ILE A 83 5.14 -6.41 37.19
CA ILE A 83 6.08 -7.53 37.15
C ILE A 83 7.29 -7.10 36.32
N THR A 84 8.49 -7.24 36.89
CA THR A 84 9.72 -6.95 36.16
C THR A 84 10.03 -8.05 35.14
N ILE A 85 10.34 -7.66 33.91
CA ILE A 85 10.71 -8.55 32.80
C ILE A 85 11.94 -8.00 32.05
N PRO A 86 12.74 -8.84 31.37
CA PRO A 86 13.94 -8.42 30.63
C PRO A 86 13.61 -7.95 29.21
N VAL A 87 12.56 -7.13 29.06
CA VAL A 87 12.09 -6.63 27.76
C VAL A 87 12.14 -5.11 27.77
N GLU A 88 13.04 -4.55 26.98
CA GLU A 88 13.26 -3.10 26.98
C GLU A 88 12.28 -2.36 26.07
N ARG A 89 11.94 -2.92 24.92
CA ARG A 89 10.98 -2.36 23.96
C ARG A 89 9.86 -3.37 23.70
N PRO A 90 8.81 -3.43 24.54
CA PRO A 90 7.74 -4.41 24.36
C PRO A 90 7.06 -4.30 23.00
N ALA A 91 6.89 -5.45 22.34
CA ALA A 91 6.34 -5.58 20.99
C ALA A 91 5.30 -6.71 20.96
N GLY A 92 4.06 -6.39 21.33
CA GLY A 92 2.98 -7.36 21.44
C GLY A 92 3.00 -8.20 22.71
N ILE A 93 1.82 -8.72 23.07
CA ILE A 93 1.62 -9.70 24.14
C ILE A 93 0.66 -10.75 23.61
N SER A 94 0.96 -12.03 23.82
CA SER A 94 0.05 -13.12 23.46
C SER A 94 0.03 -14.21 24.53
N ALA A 95 -1.08 -14.92 24.67
CA ALA A 95 -1.12 -16.13 25.47
C ALA A 95 -0.22 -17.21 24.84
N TYR A 96 0.52 -17.98 25.66
CA TYR A 96 1.39 -19.05 25.17
C TYR A 96 0.95 -20.42 25.66
N THR A 97 1.24 -20.70 26.93
CA THR A 97 0.81 -21.88 27.68
C THR A 97 0.19 -21.41 28.98
N ALA A 98 -0.47 -22.30 29.74
CA ALA A 98 -1.06 -21.93 31.02
C ALA A 98 -0.07 -21.17 31.92
N GLY A 99 -0.46 -19.97 32.37
CA GLY A 99 0.34 -19.08 33.20
C GLY A 99 1.46 -18.33 32.48
N GLN A 100 1.68 -18.55 31.18
CA GLN A 100 2.76 -17.94 30.41
C GLN A 100 2.25 -17.02 29.29
N ALA A 101 2.91 -15.87 29.16
CA ALA A 101 2.72 -14.93 28.07
C ALA A 101 3.91 -14.96 27.12
N LEU A 102 3.69 -14.83 25.82
CA LEU A 102 4.69 -14.32 24.90
C LEU A 102 4.75 -12.80 25.03
N VAL A 103 5.96 -12.26 25.15
CA VAL A 103 6.24 -10.82 25.08
C VAL A 103 7.38 -10.60 24.10
N GLY A 104 7.12 -9.84 23.03
CA GLY A 104 8.16 -9.46 22.08
C GLY A 104 9.04 -8.33 22.62
N ASP A 105 10.30 -8.30 22.21
CA ASP A 105 11.26 -7.22 22.45
C ASP A 105 11.77 -6.69 21.11
N GLY A 106 11.22 -5.56 20.67
CA GLY A 106 11.56 -4.90 19.40
C GLY A 106 12.99 -4.39 19.34
N GLY A 107 13.63 -4.07 20.48
CA GLY A 107 15.02 -3.62 20.48
C GLY A 107 16.00 -4.76 20.18
N ASN A 108 15.66 -5.96 20.67
CA ASN A 108 16.49 -7.14 20.53
C ASN A 108 16.02 -8.08 19.41
N ASN A 109 14.87 -7.80 18.77
CA ASN A 109 14.18 -8.70 17.85
C ASN A 109 14.10 -10.12 18.43
N ALA A 110 13.62 -10.21 19.67
CA ALA A 110 13.53 -11.46 20.41
C ALA A 110 12.12 -11.62 21.00
N ILE A 111 11.71 -12.86 21.24
CA ILE A 111 10.42 -13.19 21.84
C ILE A 111 10.69 -13.99 23.11
N TYR A 112 10.12 -13.55 24.22
CA TYR A 112 10.26 -14.19 25.52
C TYR A 112 8.97 -14.89 25.93
N SER A 113 9.09 -16.09 26.48
CA SER A 113 8.04 -16.66 27.33
C SER A 113 8.22 -16.15 28.75
N VAL A 114 7.19 -15.55 29.32
CA VAL A 114 7.17 -14.90 30.62
C VAL A 114 6.14 -15.55 31.50
N ASP A 115 6.55 -16.03 32.67
CA ASP A 115 5.64 -16.45 33.72
C ASP A 115 4.89 -15.23 34.30
N THR A 116 3.59 -15.20 34.11
CA THR A 116 2.73 -14.05 34.48
C THR A 116 2.55 -13.87 35.99
N ALA A 117 3.05 -14.80 36.80
CA ALA A 117 3.01 -14.70 38.25
C ALA A 117 4.32 -14.22 38.86
N SER A 118 5.47 -14.52 38.26
CA SER A 118 6.79 -14.25 38.84
C SER A 118 7.66 -13.32 38.00
N GLY A 119 7.35 -13.14 36.72
CA GLY A 119 8.20 -12.42 35.77
C GLY A 119 9.40 -13.24 35.28
N ARG A 120 9.53 -14.49 35.73
CA ARG A 120 10.58 -15.38 35.23
C ARG A 120 10.42 -15.53 33.72
N SER A 121 11.47 -15.14 33.01
CA SER A 121 11.45 -15.01 31.55
C SER A 121 12.49 -15.94 30.93
N THR A 122 12.11 -16.59 29.83
CA THR A 122 12.99 -17.42 29.00
C THR A 122 12.92 -16.89 27.57
N LYS A 123 14.07 -16.61 26.95
CA LYS A 123 14.11 -16.25 25.53
C LYS A 123 13.67 -17.47 24.72
N LEU A 124 12.54 -17.35 24.02
CA LEU A 124 11.96 -18.41 23.21
C LEU A 124 12.49 -18.35 21.77
N LEU A 125 12.50 -17.15 21.19
CA LEU A 125 12.99 -16.93 19.82
C LEU A 125 13.95 -15.76 19.77
N ASP A 126 14.91 -15.88 18.86
CA ASP A 126 15.81 -14.81 18.45
C ASP A 126 15.67 -14.66 16.93
N LEU A 127 14.94 -13.62 16.50
CA LEU A 127 14.56 -13.44 15.10
C LEU A 127 15.78 -13.18 14.21
N ARG A 128 16.85 -12.59 14.77
CA ARG A 128 18.11 -12.37 14.04
C ARG A 128 18.79 -13.69 13.68
N SER A 129 18.53 -14.74 14.44
CA SER A 129 19.04 -16.11 14.20
C SER A 129 18.01 -17.06 13.58
N THR A 130 16.78 -16.61 13.34
CA THR A 130 15.72 -17.45 12.77
C THR A 130 16.09 -17.88 11.35
N ASP A 131 15.92 -19.16 11.08
CA ASP A 131 16.04 -19.71 9.73
C ASP A 131 14.79 -19.37 8.93
N TYR A 132 14.93 -18.63 7.84
CA TYR A 132 13.84 -18.28 6.93
C TYR A 132 13.93 -18.99 5.58
N GLY A 133 14.94 -19.83 5.35
CA GLY A 133 15.14 -20.54 4.08
C GLY A 133 15.01 -19.64 2.85
N SER A 134 14.05 -19.96 1.99
CA SER A 134 13.76 -19.23 0.75
C SER A 134 12.49 -18.36 0.83
N LEU A 135 12.03 -18.02 2.04
CA LEU A 135 10.89 -17.12 2.20
C LEU A 135 11.23 -15.74 1.62
N MET A 136 10.30 -15.19 0.85
CA MET A 136 10.40 -13.85 0.29
C MET A 136 10.57 -12.83 1.42
N ALA A 137 11.49 -11.87 1.23
CA ALA A 137 11.89 -10.89 2.23
C ALA A 137 12.24 -11.50 3.60
N GLY A 138 12.72 -12.75 3.64
CA GLY A 138 13.06 -13.41 4.91
C GLY A 138 14.16 -12.70 5.70
N ASP A 139 15.02 -11.92 5.03
CA ASP A 139 16.06 -11.10 5.65
C ASP A 139 15.49 -10.04 6.61
N VAL A 140 14.23 -9.60 6.42
CA VAL A 140 13.62 -8.59 7.29
C VAL A 140 13.42 -9.08 8.72
N LEU A 141 13.36 -10.41 8.98
CA LEU A 141 13.41 -10.95 10.35
C LEU A 141 14.66 -10.50 11.11
N ARG A 142 15.75 -10.22 10.39
CA ARG A 142 17.03 -9.78 10.95
C ARG A 142 17.16 -8.27 10.97
N THR A 143 16.70 -7.60 9.91
CA THR A 143 16.96 -6.18 9.67
C THR A 143 15.81 -5.25 10.03
N GLY A 144 14.57 -5.75 10.07
CA GLY A 144 13.39 -4.98 10.45
C GLY A 144 13.20 -4.87 11.96
N GLU A 145 12.12 -4.21 12.39
CA GLU A 145 11.73 -4.06 13.80
C GLU A 145 10.58 -4.99 14.15
N LEU A 146 10.74 -5.85 15.15
CA LEU A 146 9.63 -6.61 15.73
C LEU A 146 8.63 -5.65 16.41
N THR A 147 7.39 -5.65 15.94
CA THR A 147 6.32 -4.76 16.44
C THR A 147 5.24 -5.51 17.21
N SER A 148 5.01 -6.80 16.90
CA SER A 148 4.01 -7.59 17.61
C SER A 148 4.23 -9.10 17.55
N VAL A 149 3.59 -9.80 18.48
CA VAL A 149 3.59 -11.26 18.57
C VAL A 149 2.18 -11.81 18.77
N ALA A 150 1.91 -12.97 18.17
CA ALA A 150 0.71 -13.76 18.42
C ALA A 150 1.03 -15.27 18.42
N PHE A 151 0.14 -16.10 18.96
CA PHE A 151 0.33 -17.55 19.01
C PHE A 151 -0.98 -18.27 18.71
N ASP A 152 -0.96 -19.28 17.84
CA ASP A 152 -2.16 -20.07 17.48
C ASP A 152 -2.30 -21.39 18.25
N GLY A 153 -1.42 -21.64 19.22
CA GLY A 153 -1.30 -22.95 19.89
C GLY A 153 -0.21 -23.84 19.32
N LYS A 154 0.37 -23.49 18.17
CA LYS A 154 1.43 -24.25 17.49
C LYS A 154 2.57 -23.35 16.99
N LEU A 155 2.25 -22.30 16.24
CA LEU A 155 3.19 -21.38 15.62
C LEU A 155 3.15 -20.02 16.32
N VAL A 156 4.33 -19.43 16.48
CA VAL A 156 4.48 -18.04 16.91
C VAL A 156 4.46 -17.15 15.68
N TYR A 157 3.57 -16.18 15.66
CA TYR A 157 3.52 -15.14 14.62
C TYR A 157 4.30 -13.93 15.09
N ALA A 158 5.18 -13.42 14.24
CA ALA A 158 5.95 -12.21 14.47
C ALA A 158 5.63 -11.18 13.38
N ALA A 159 5.13 -10.01 13.77
CA ALA A 159 4.98 -8.87 12.88
C ALA A 159 6.28 -8.05 12.90
N VAL A 160 6.81 -7.74 11.73
CA VAL A 160 8.08 -7.03 11.56
C VAL A 160 7.84 -5.83 10.63
N ALA A 161 8.07 -4.63 11.14
CA ALA A 161 8.02 -3.39 10.36
C ALA A 161 9.36 -3.18 9.62
N ALA A 162 9.26 -2.87 8.33
CA ALA A 162 10.38 -2.79 7.40
C ALA A 162 10.03 -1.98 6.12
N GLY A 163 9.30 -0.86 6.26
CA GLY A 163 8.83 -0.07 5.11
C GLY A 163 7.84 -0.87 4.27
N TYR A 164 7.96 -0.83 2.94
CA TYR A 164 7.13 -1.70 2.09
C TYR A 164 7.44 -3.19 2.30
N SER A 165 8.57 -3.60 2.87
CA SER A 165 8.85 -5.02 3.14
C SER A 165 8.29 -5.51 4.48
N SER A 166 7.48 -4.68 5.15
CA SER A 166 6.85 -5.07 6.40
C SER A 166 6.06 -6.38 6.23
N SER A 167 6.24 -7.31 7.17
CA SER A 167 5.87 -8.71 6.99
C SER A 167 5.39 -9.34 8.29
N VAL A 168 4.55 -10.37 8.16
CA VAL A 168 4.18 -11.27 9.25
C VAL A 168 4.76 -12.65 8.96
N PHE A 169 5.51 -13.18 9.91
CA PHE A 169 6.13 -14.52 9.82
C PHE A 169 5.46 -15.49 10.77
N ALA A 170 5.14 -16.68 10.29
CA ALA A 170 4.76 -17.81 11.15
C ALA A 170 6.00 -18.66 11.42
N ILE A 171 6.38 -18.80 12.68
CA ILE A 171 7.63 -19.41 13.13
C ILE A 171 7.31 -20.64 13.98
N ASP A 172 7.96 -21.76 13.69
CA ASP A 172 7.96 -22.92 14.56
C ASP A 172 8.88 -22.65 15.76
N PRO A 173 8.32 -22.53 16.98
CA PRO A 173 9.12 -22.19 18.15
C PRO A 173 10.06 -23.32 18.61
N ALA A 174 9.83 -24.56 18.18
CA ALA A 174 10.68 -25.69 18.55
C ALA A 174 11.98 -25.72 17.74
N THR A 175 11.94 -25.27 16.48
CA THR A 175 13.09 -25.31 15.57
C THR A 175 13.68 -23.93 15.27
N ASN A 176 13.04 -22.85 15.73
CA ASN A 176 13.38 -21.47 15.38
C ASN A 176 13.45 -21.25 13.85
N ARG A 177 12.46 -21.81 13.14
CA ARG A 177 12.36 -21.73 11.67
C ARG A 177 11.06 -21.04 11.28
N ALA A 178 11.17 -19.99 10.47
CA ALA A 178 10.03 -19.40 9.80
C ALA A 178 9.55 -20.36 8.70
N VAL A 179 8.27 -20.71 8.75
CA VAL A 179 7.65 -21.71 7.85
C VAL A 179 6.69 -21.07 6.85
N ARG A 180 6.20 -19.85 7.14
CA ARG A 180 5.37 -19.06 6.23
C ARG A 180 5.65 -17.57 6.43
N GLN A 181 5.42 -16.80 5.37
CA GLN A 181 5.47 -15.34 5.36
C GLN A 181 4.25 -14.82 4.60
N ALA A 182 3.79 -13.64 5.00
CA ALA A 182 2.89 -12.81 4.22
C ALA A 182 3.27 -11.34 4.44
N TRP A 183 3.05 -10.49 3.45
CA TRP A 183 3.18 -9.04 3.62
C TRP A 183 2.23 -8.55 4.70
N SER A 184 2.70 -7.63 5.55
CA SER A 184 1.81 -7.04 6.53
C SER A 184 0.84 -6.09 5.84
N PRO A 185 -0.38 -5.93 6.40
CA PRO A 185 -1.24 -4.87 5.94
C PRO A 185 -0.69 -3.52 6.42
N GLY A 186 -0.21 -2.72 5.47
CA GLY A 186 0.48 -1.46 5.75
C GLY A 186 1.87 -1.64 6.36
N ASP A 187 2.57 -0.52 6.57
CA ASP A 187 3.95 -0.44 7.07
C ASP A 187 4.05 -0.48 8.60
N LYS A 188 2.93 -0.36 9.32
CA LYS A 188 2.87 -0.31 10.79
C LYS A 188 1.95 -1.38 11.41
N PRO A 189 2.31 -2.69 11.31
CA PRO A 189 1.56 -3.76 11.97
C PRO A 189 1.83 -3.77 13.48
N MET A 190 1.14 -2.93 14.26
CA MET A 190 1.49 -2.63 15.66
C MET A 190 0.98 -3.63 16.70
N ALA A 191 -0.09 -4.36 16.40
CA ALA A 191 -0.65 -5.32 17.33
C ALA A 191 -1.23 -6.53 16.61
N MET A 192 -1.13 -7.71 17.22
CA MET A 192 -1.72 -8.93 16.69
C MET A 192 -2.43 -9.73 17.77
N GLN A 193 -3.47 -10.44 17.36
CA GLN A 193 -4.06 -11.50 18.18
C GLN A 193 -4.59 -12.61 17.29
N PHE A 194 -4.22 -13.85 17.62
CA PHE A 194 -4.87 -15.02 17.07
C PHE A 194 -6.12 -15.35 17.89
N SER A 195 -7.28 -15.39 17.25
CA SER A 195 -8.56 -15.69 17.91
C SER A 195 -9.50 -16.37 16.93
N GLY A 196 -10.14 -17.47 17.37
CA GLY A 196 -11.15 -18.16 16.57
C GLY A 196 -10.67 -18.70 15.23
N GLY A 197 -9.38 -19.04 15.07
CA GLY A 197 -8.81 -19.51 13.81
C GLY A 197 -8.35 -18.40 12.85
N THR A 198 -8.44 -17.14 13.27
CA THR A 198 -8.09 -15.96 12.49
C THR A 198 -6.97 -15.20 13.18
N LEU A 199 -5.96 -14.77 12.42
CA LEU A 199 -4.95 -13.83 12.91
C LEU A 199 -5.40 -12.41 12.59
N TYR A 200 -5.77 -11.65 13.62
CA TYR A 200 -6.08 -10.24 13.50
C TYR A 200 -4.81 -9.41 13.63
N VAL A 201 -4.67 -8.42 12.77
CA VAL A 201 -3.54 -7.49 12.73
C VAL A 201 -4.06 -6.06 12.74
N LEU A 202 -3.53 -5.26 13.65
CA LEU A 202 -3.76 -3.83 13.70
C LEU A 202 -2.75 -3.13 12.78
N ASP A 203 -3.26 -2.56 11.70
CA ASP A 203 -2.57 -1.55 10.92
C ASP A 203 -2.79 -0.20 11.61
N ALA A 204 -1.76 0.28 12.30
CA ALA A 204 -1.89 1.49 13.11
C ALA A 204 -1.88 2.77 12.30
N GLU A 205 -1.28 2.77 11.10
CA GLU A 205 -1.23 3.98 10.26
C GLU A 205 -2.63 4.30 9.74
N ASN A 206 -3.34 3.27 9.27
CA ASN A 206 -4.70 3.41 8.77
C ASN A 206 -5.77 3.35 9.87
N SER A 207 -5.40 3.10 11.14
CA SER A 207 -6.35 2.83 12.23
C SER A 207 -7.34 1.72 11.89
N GLN A 208 -6.82 0.63 11.32
CA GLN A 208 -7.62 -0.47 10.76
C GLN A 208 -7.29 -1.81 11.40
N LEU A 209 -8.33 -2.62 11.59
CA LEU A 209 -8.20 -4.03 11.87
C LEU A 209 -8.28 -4.83 10.56
N ARG A 210 -7.31 -5.71 10.39
CA ARG A 210 -7.11 -6.57 9.22
C ARG A 210 -6.99 -8.01 9.68
N ALA A 211 -7.15 -8.96 8.75
CA ALA A 211 -7.17 -10.37 9.12
C ALA A 211 -6.48 -11.25 8.08
N PHE A 212 -5.76 -12.25 8.57
CA PHE A 212 -5.33 -13.40 7.79
C PHE A 212 -6.22 -14.59 8.08
N ASP A 213 -6.60 -15.30 7.02
CA ASP A 213 -7.33 -16.55 7.15
C ASP A 213 -6.43 -17.70 7.65
N SER A 214 -7.02 -18.89 7.80
CA SER A 214 -6.27 -20.09 8.23
C SER A 214 -5.17 -20.54 7.27
N ALA A 215 -5.26 -20.14 5.99
CA ALA A 215 -4.23 -20.38 4.97
C ALA A 215 -3.14 -19.30 4.98
N PHE A 216 -3.22 -18.33 5.91
CA PHE A 216 -2.31 -17.20 6.04
C PHE A 216 -2.37 -16.24 4.85
N LYS A 217 -3.54 -16.13 4.22
CA LYS A 217 -3.81 -15.15 3.18
C LYS A 217 -4.49 -13.92 3.78
N LEU A 218 -4.01 -12.73 3.42
CA LEU A 218 -4.60 -11.46 3.82
C LEU A 218 -6.01 -11.32 3.23
N ASN A 219 -6.97 -10.91 4.06
CA ASN A 219 -8.24 -10.39 3.60
C ASN A 219 -8.07 -8.91 3.23
N LEU A 220 -8.40 -8.56 1.99
CA LEU A 220 -8.30 -7.21 1.46
C LEU A 220 -9.34 -6.25 2.06
N LYS A 221 -10.38 -6.79 2.72
CA LYS A 221 -11.31 -5.98 3.50
C LYS A 221 -10.69 -5.54 4.82
N ALA A 222 -11.01 -4.32 5.20
CA ALA A 222 -10.59 -3.70 6.45
C ALA A 222 -11.81 -3.34 7.32
N VAL A 223 -11.54 -3.18 8.60
CA VAL A 223 -12.47 -2.59 9.56
C VAL A 223 -11.83 -1.35 10.15
N ASP A 224 -12.44 -0.19 9.93
CA ASP A 224 -11.98 1.06 10.53
C ASP A 224 -12.28 1.08 12.04
N LEU A 225 -11.25 1.31 12.84
CA LEU A 225 -11.37 1.43 14.29
C LEU A 225 -11.68 2.87 14.73
N ASN A 226 -11.30 3.85 13.91
CA ASN A 226 -11.52 5.29 14.16
C ASN A 226 -10.97 5.75 15.52
N VAL A 227 -9.82 5.22 15.92
CA VAL A 227 -9.12 5.61 17.14
C VAL A 227 -7.77 6.23 16.79
N ALA A 228 -7.36 7.23 17.58
CA ALA A 228 -6.01 7.76 17.48
C ALA A 228 -5.00 6.74 18.00
N ASP A 229 -3.80 6.74 17.44
CA ASP A 229 -2.61 6.08 18.00
C ASP A 229 -2.85 4.67 18.58
N PRO A 230 -3.46 3.73 17.83
CA PRO A 230 -3.74 2.41 18.36
C PRO A 230 -2.42 1.63 18.52
N ARG A 231 -2.27 0.92 19.66
CA ARG A 231 -1.02 0.22 20.05
C ARG A 231 -1.21 -1.20 20.56
N GLY A 232 -2.44 -1.61 20.87
CA GLY A 232 -2.75 -2.94 21.37
C GLY A 232 -4.20 -3.30 21.11
N ILE A 233 -4.49 -4.58 20.88
CA ILE A 233 -5.83 -5.07 20.59
C ILE A 233 -6.18 -6.27 21.45
N ILE A 234 -7.45 -6.36 21.85
CA ILE A 234 -8.06 -7.58 22.40
C ILE A 234 -9.40 -7.79 21.70
N ILE A 235 -9.53 -8.91 20.99
CA ILE A 235 -10.70 -9.38 20.28
C ILE A 235 -11.53 -10.23 21.24
N ARG A 236 -12.78 -9.80 21.50
CA ARG A 236 -13.77 -10.51 22.30
C ARG A 236 -15.13 -10.55 21.59
N PRO A 237 -16.05 -11.43 22.00
CA PRO A 237 -17.41 -11.45 21.44
C PRO A 237 -18.19 -10.13 21.60
N ASP A 238 -17.88 -9.34 22.63
CA ASP A 238 -18.53 -8.06 22.91
C ASP A 238 -17.89 -6.86 22.20
N GLY A 239 -16.76 -7.06 21.51
CA GLY A 239 -16.09 -6.04 20.71
C GLY A 239 -14.57 -6.19 20.65
N VAL A 240 -13.94 -5.22 19.99
CA VAL A 240 -12.49 -5.04 19.91
C VAL A 240 -12.10 -3.97 20.91
N ARG A 241 -11.31 -4.33 21.92
CA ARG A 241 -10.70 -3.35 22.84
C ARG A 241 -9.38 -2.88 22.24
N VAL A 242 -9.19 -1.58 22.16
CA VAL A 242 -8.00 -0.96 21.58
C VAL A 242 -7.31 -0.08 22.62
N LEU A 243 -6.03 -0.32 22.86
CA LEU A 243 -5.19 0.55 23.68
C LEU A 243 -4.75 1.76 22.84
N THR A 244 -5.00 2.96 23.37
CA THR A 244 -4.56 4.24 22.82
C THR A 244 -3.80 5.01 23.89
N PRO A 245 -2.45 4.93 23.92
CA PRO A 245 -1.64 5.56 24.97
C PRO A 245 -1.68 7.09 24.95
N SER A 246 -1.69 7.71 23.76
CA SER A 246 -1.79 9.18 23.61
C SER A 246 -3.04 9.76 24.27
N GLU A 247 -4.15 9.02 24.27
CA GLU A 247 -5.40 9.38 24.92
C GLU A 247 -5.57 8.75 26.31
N ARG A 248 -4.56 8.02 26.81
CA ARG A 248 -4.59 7.32 28.11
C ARG A 248 -5.80 6.41 28.23
N SER A 249 -6.14 5.67 27.18
CA SER A 249 -7.43 5.00 27.11
C SER A 249 -7.40 3.58 26.56
N ILE A 250 -8.42 2.81 26.97
CA ILE A 250 -8.84 1.59 26.28
C ILE A 250 -10.25 1.83 25.75
N THR A 251 -10.41 1.77 24.43
CA THR A 251 -11.69 1.99 23.75
C THR A 251 -12.24 0.67 23.24
N THR A 252 -13.49 0.35 23.55
CA THR A 252 -14.19 -0.84 23.03
C THR A 252 -15.01 -0.45 21.81
N VAL A 253 -14.54 -0.87 20.63
CA VAL A 253 -15.22 -0.71 19.34
C VAL A 253 -16.00 -1.97 19.03
N LYS A 254 -17.18 -1.87 18.41
CA LYS A 254 -18.01 -3.03 18.07
C LYS A 254 -18.17 -3.18 16.54
N PRO A 255 -17.09 -3.47 15.81
CA PRO A 255 -17.18 -3.63 14.37
C PRO A 255 -17.81 -4.97 13.99
N SER A 256 -18.30 -5.06 12.75
CA SER A 256 -18.69 -6.35 12.17
C SER A 256 -17.46 -7.13 11.71
N LEU A 257 -16.96 -8.04 12.55
CA LEU A 257 -15.80 -8.86 12.23
C LEU A 257 -16.08 -9.95 11.19
N GLU A 258 -17.35 -10.24 10.88
CA GLU A 258 -17.71 -11.22 9.84
C GLU A 258 -17.23 -10.79 8.45
N VAL A 259 -17.11 -9.48 8.21
CA VAL A 259 -16.55 -8.94 6.96
C VAL A 259 -15.11 -9.40 6.72
N LEU A 260 -14.36 -9.60 7.80
CA LEU A 260 -12.96 -10.04 7.77
C LEU A 260 -12.80 -11.57 7.62
N LYS A 261 -13.89 -12.34 7.74
CA LYS A 261 -13.86 -13.81 7.64
C LYS A 261 -14.22 -14.35 6.25
N VAL A 262 -14.76 -13.50 5.38
CA VAL A 262 -15.09 -13.87 4.00
C VAL A 262 -13.84 -13.69 3.15
N PRO A 263 -13.24 -14.76 2.60
CA PRO A 263 -12.14 -14.60 1.65
C PRO A 263 -12.67 -13.82 0.46
N GLU A 264 -12.08 -12.67 0.18
CA GLU A 264 -12.27 -12.07 -1.13
C GLU A 264 -11.58 -13.00 -2.13
N VAL A 265 -12.39 -13.70 -2.91
CA VAL A 265 -11.90 -14.29 -4.14
C VAL A 265 -11.40 -13.10 -4.92
N ALA A 266 -10.12 -13.07 -5.29
CA ALA A 266 -9.63 -12.20 -6.34
C ALA A 266 -10.31 -12.64 -7.64
N SER A 267 -11.60 -12.35 -7.76
CA SER A 267 -12.39 -12.54 -8.96
C SER A 267 -12.40 -11.20 -9.67
N SER A 268 -11.22 -10.68 -10.00
CA SER A 268 -11.09 -9.91 -11.21
C SER A 268 -10.92 -10.93 -12.32
N SER A 269 -11.99 -11.22 -13.04
CA SER A 269 -11.84 -11.65 -14.43
C SER A 269 -10.81 -10.72 -15.05
N SER A 270 -9.64 -11.23 -15.43
CA SER A 270 -8.55 -10.43 -15.99
C SER A 270 -9.07 -9.73 -17.24
N ILE A 271 -9.46 -8.45 -17.12
CA ILE A 271 -9.92 -7.68 -18.26
C ILE A 271 -8.67 -7.14 -18.92
N VAL A 272 -8.14 -7.91 -19.86
CA VAL A 272 -7.12 -7.42 -20.79
C VAL A 272 -7.78 -6.37 -21.66
N GLN A 273 -7.35 -5.12 -21.55
CA GLN A 273 -7.79 -4.11 -22.50
C GLN A 273 -6.92 -4.24 -23.76
N LEU A 274 -7.58 -4.53 -24.88
CA LEU A 274 -6.94 -4.40 -26.18
C LEU A 274 -6.81 -2.91 -26.47
N LYS A 275 -5.57 -2.40 -26.52
CA LYS A 275 -5.37 -1.06 -27.08
C LYS A 275 -5.76 -1.10 -28.55
N PRO A 276 -6.60 -0.18 -29.04
CA PRO A 276 -6.96 -0.14 -30.45
C PRO A 276 -5.68 -0.02 -31.26
N GLY A 277 -5.35 -1.05 -32.04
CA GLY A 277 -4.30 -0.94 -33.04
C GLY A 277 -4.70 0.14 -34.03
N VAL A 278 -4.10 1.33 -33.93
CA VAL A 278 -4.33 2.37 -34.93
C VAL A 278 -3.78 1.83 -36.25
N ILE A 279 -4.68 1.53 -37.20
CA ILE A 279 -4.30 1.32 -38.59
C ILE A 279 -3.79 2.67 -39.12
N LYS A 280 -2.51 2.95 -38.88
CA LYS A 280 -1.84 4.12 -39.45
C LYS A 280 -1.72 3.86 -40.95
N ALA A 281 -2.41 4.68 -41.74
CA ALA A 281 -2.37 4.62 -43.20
C ALA A 281 -0.92 4.59 -43.69
N ILE A 282 -0.62 3.67 -44.60
CA ILE A 282 0.72 3.41 -45.12
C ILE A 282 1.11 4.57 -46.04
N GLY A 283 1.64 5.63 -45.45
CA GLY A 283 2.41 6.66 -46.13
C GLY A 283 3.86 6.51 -45.72
N SER A 284 4.78 6.58 -46.68
CA SER A 284 6.22 6.66 -46.43
C SER A 284 6.52 7.98 -45.73
N ILE A 285 6.52 7.98 -44.39
CA ILE A 285 6.96 9.10 -43.57
C ILE A 285 7.99 8.56 -42.59
N THR A 286 9.12 9.25 -42.47
CA THR A 286 10.11 9.03 -41.41
C THR A 286 9.38 8.78 -40.08
N PRO A 287 9.68 7.70 -39.34
CA PRO A 287 9.02 7.46 -38.05
C PRO A 287 9.26 8.67 -37.15
N LEU A 288 8.18 9.42 -36.86
CA LEU A 288 8.21 10.51 -35.87
C LEU A 288 8.64 9.90 -34.54
N ALA A 289 9.51 10.60 -33.81
CA ALA A 289 9.87 10.22 -32.45
C ALA A 289 8.60 10.19 -31.58
N ARG A 290 8.41 9.11 -30.82
CA ARG A 290 7.28 8.94 -29.89
C ARG A 290 7.81 8.75 -28.48
N ASP A 291 7.05 9.22 -27.51
CA ASP A 291 7.31 8.99 -26.10
C ASP A 291 6.40 7.88 -25.59
N TYR A 292 7.01 6.89 -24.96
CA TYR A 292 6.34 5.71 -24.39
C TYR A 292 6.56 5.66 -22.88
N ALA A 293 5.56 5.16 -22.15
CA ALA A 293 5.69 4.89 -20.73
C ALA A 293 5.30 3.45 -20.39
N LEU A 294 5.98 2.88 -19.40
CA LEU A 294 5.67 1.61 -18.77
C LEU A 294 5.53 1.82 -17.26
N LEU A 295 4.33 1.63 -16.74
CA LEU A 295 4.04 1.72 -15.30
C LEU A 295 3.79 0.31 -14.78
N ILE A 296 4.52 -0.11 -13.74
CA ILE A 296 4.39 -1.45 -13.13
C ILE A 296 4.16 -1.30 -11.64
N CYS A 297 3.03 -1.79 -11.15
CA CYS A 297 2.75 -1.90 -9.73
C CYS A 297 2.08 -3.24 -9.41
N GLY A 298 2.79 -4.10 -8.66
CA GLY A 298 2.43 -5.50 -8.51
C GLY A 298 1.40 -5.82 -7.43
N ASP A 299 1.22 -4.94 -6.45
CA ASP A 299 0.22 -5.08 -5.39
C ASP A 299 -0.96 -4.11 -5.56
N VAL A 300 -1.91 -4.16 -4.62
CA VAL A 300 -3.20 -3.47 -4.70
C VAL A 300 -3.41 -2.54 -3.49
N ALA A 301 -4.21 -1.49 -3.65
CA ALA A 301 -4.47 -0.50 -2.59
C ALA A 301 -5.09 -1.17 -1.34
N GLU A 302 -5.92 -2.17 -1.56
CA GLU A 302 -6.64 -2.91 -0.54
C GLU A 302 -5.72 -3.82 0.30
N SER A 303 -4.42 -3.92 -0.01
CA SER A 303 -3.45 -4.59 0.86
C SER A 303 -3.08 -3.75 2.08
N GLY A 304 -3.46 -2.47 2.11
CA GLY A 304 -3.14 -1.53 3.22
C GLY A 304 -2.14 -0.46 2.80
N PHE A 305 -1.72 -0.52 1.55
CA PHE A 305 -0.86 0.44 0.87
C PHE A 305 -1.64 1.13 -0.25
N ASP A 306 -2.55 2.04 0.11
CA ASP A 306 -3.38 2.76 -0.88
C ASP A 306 -2.54 3.59 -1.87
N GLU A 307 -1.32 3.97 -1.47
CA GLU A 307 -0.32 4.60 -2.32
C GLU A 307 0.02 3.79 -3.57
N PHE A 308 -0.07 2.46 -3.56
CA PHE A 308 0.16 1.64 -4.75
C PHE A 308 -0.79 2.03 -5.89
N TRP A 309 -2.03 2.38 -5.56
CA TRP A 309 -2.95 2.96 -6.54
C TRP A 309 -2.75 4.46 -6.71
N ASN A 310 -2.69 5.21 -5.60
CA ASN A 310 -2.67 6.67 -5.65
C ASN A 310 -1.50 7.20 -6.49
N ASP A 311 -0.31 6.62 -6.34
CA ASP A 311 0.88 6.98 -7.13
C ASP A 311 0.77 6.50 -8.58
N THR A 312 0.23 5.30 -8.81
CA THR A 312 0.04 4.76 -10.18
C THR A 312 -0.85 5.68 -11.01
N VAL A 313 -2.03 6.05 -10.48
CA VAL A 313 -2.97 6.92 -11.20
C VAL A 313 -2.49 8.37 -11.27
N TRP A 314 -1.78 8.86 -10.24
CA TRP A 314 -1.23 10.21 -10.26
C TRP A 314 -0.09 10.33 -11.28
N MET A 315 0.82 9.35 -11.35
CA MET A 315 1.86 9.28 -12.38
C MET A 315 1.24 9.20 -13.78
N TYR A 316 0.27 8.31 -13.99
CA TYR A 316 -0.45 8.18 -15.25
C TYR A 316 -1.07 9.51 -15.71
N LYS A 317 -1.82 10.19 -14.85
CA LYS A 317 -2.43 11.51 -15.14
C LYS A 317 -1.37 12.59 -15.39
N THR A 318 -0.24 12.52 -14.70
CA THR A 318 0.87 13.46 -14.86
C THR A 318 1.55 13.30 -16.21
N LEU A 319 1.79 12.07 -16.67
CA LEU A 319 2.33 11.78 -18.00
C LEU A 319 1.38 12.24 -19.12
N LEU A 320 0.07 12.03 -18.97
CA LEU A 320 -0.92 12.59 -19.90
C LEU A 320 -0.84 14.12 -19.97
N ALA A 321 -0.68 14.79 -18.82
CA ALA A 321 -0.53 16.24 -18.77
C ALA A 321 0.81 16.73 -19.35
N ALA A 322 1.86 15.90 -19.30
CA ALA A 322 3.16 16.17 -19.93
C ALA A 322 3.15 15.94 -21.46
N GLY A 323 2.06 15.36 -22.01
CA GLY A 323 1.84 15.21 -23.44
C GLY A 323 1.99 13.78 -23.97
N TYR A 324 2.16 12.79 -23.09
CA TYR A 324 2.14 11.39 -23.49
C TYR A 324 0.76 11.03 -24.04
N SER A 325 0.75 10.30 -25.16
CA SER A 325 -0.49 9.71 -25.65
C SER A 325 -0.89 8.55 -24.75
N GLN A 326 -2.17 8.45 -24.40
CA GLN A 326 -2.73 7.31 -23.68
C GLN A 326 -2.40 5.96 -24.35
N ASP A 327 -2.35 5.92 -25.68
CA ASP A 327 -2.01 4.71 -26.44
C ASP A 327 -0.56 4.25 -26.18
N ASN A 328 0.32 5.17 -25.76
CA ASN A 328 1.73 4.91 -25.51
C ASN A 328 2.08 4.71 -24.02
N ILE A 329 1.12 4.81 -23.09
CA ILE A 329 1.34 4.55 -21.66
C ILE A 329 0.80 3.17 -21.31
N TYR A 330 1.67 2.17 -21.11
CA TYR A 330 1.24 0.82 -20.72
C TYR A 330 1.28 0.67 -19.21
N ALA A 331 0.12 0.53 -18.57
CA ALA A 331 0.03 0.39 -17.12
C ALA A 331 -0.34 -1.03 -16.70
N LEU A 332 0.51 -1.63 -15.86
CA LEU A 332 0.29 -2.93 -15.23
C LEU A 332 0.06 -2.71 -13.75
N TYR A 333 -1.12 -3.10 -13.25
CA TYR A 333 -1.50 -2.90 -11.85
C TYR A 333 -2.21 -4.12 -11.28
N GLY A 334 -1.69 -4.66 -10.17
CA GLY A 334 -2.27 -5.79 -9.44
C GLY A 334 -2.78 -6.91 -10.33
N TRP A 335 -4.03 -7.35 -10.12
CA TRP A 335 -4.68 -8.37 -10.95
C TRP A 335 -5.29 -7.86 -12.27
N GLY A 336 -4.98 -6.63 -12.68
CA GLY A 336 -5.41 -6.05 -13.96
C GLY A 336 -6.74 -5.32 -13.88
N SER A 337 -7.02 -4.64 -12.77
CA SER A 337 -8.25 -3.86 -12.59
C SER A 337 -7.97 -2.60 -11.80
N ASP A 338 -8.57 -1.49 -12.21
CA ASP A 338 -8.46 -0.22 -11.51
C ASP A 338 -9.05 -0.32 -10.10
N TYR A 339 -8.40 0.35 -9.14
CA TYR A 339 -8.96 0.51 -7.82
C TYR A 339 -9.98 1.66 -7.81
N ALA A 340 -11.17 1.39 -7.28
CA ALA A 340 -12.22 2.39 -7.12
C ALA A 340 -11.96 3.27 -5.89
N SER A 341 -10.94 4.12 -5.97
CA SER A 341 -10.55 4.98 -4.85
C SER A 341 -11.70 5.88 -4.40
N PRO A 342 -11.96 6.00 -3.08
CA PRO A 342 -12.97 6.92 -2.56
C PRO A 342 -12.59 8.40 -2.76
N ASN A 343 -11.33 8.73 -3.06
CA ASN A 343 -10.90 10.09 -3.38
C ASN A 343 -10.94 10.33 -4.89
N PRO A 344 -11.74 11.31 -5.38
CA PRO A 344 -11.82 11.65 -6.79
C PRO A 344 -10.48 12.03 -7.45
N ASN A 345 -9.50 12.50 -6.68
CA ASN A 345 -8.16 12.81 -7.21
C ASN A 345 -7.43 11.57 -7.73
N TYR A 346 -7.73 10.39 -7.18
CA TYR A 346 -7.17 9.11 -7.61
C TYR A 346 -8.18 8.29 -8.41
N GLN A 347 -9.14 8.97 -9.06
CA GLN A 347 -9.99 8.40 -10.09
C GLN A 347 -9.58 8.95 -11.46
N HIS A 348 -9.85 8.13 -12.49
CA HIS A 348 -9.75 8.53 -13.89
C HIS A 348 -11.07 8.17 -14.58
N ALA A 349 -11.50 9.00 -15.54
CA ALA A 349 -12.77 8.77 -16.24
C ALA A 349 -12.68 7.59 -17.23
N GLY A 350 -11.49 7.34 -17.77
CA GLY A 350 -11.15 6.14 -18.52
C GLY A 350 -10.50 5.08 -17.63
N GLN A 351 -10.26 3.90 -18.21
CA GLN A 351 -9.47 2.86 -17.58
C GLN A 351 -7.99 3.25 -17.56
N VAL A 352 -7.32 3.06 -16.43
CA VAL A 352 -5.88 3.28 -16.26
C VAL A 352 -5.11 1.99 -16.53
N THR A 353 -5.55 0.88 -15.93
CA THR A 353 -4.87 -0.41 -15.97
C THR A 353 -5.13 -1.15 -17.28
N ASP A 354 -4.07 -1.40 -18.06
CA ASP A 354 -4.15 -2.15 -19.31
C ASP A 354 -4.06 -3.67 -19.06
N PHE A 355 -3.16 -4.09 -18.17
CA PHE A 355 -2.85 -5.50 -17.94
C PHE A 355 -2.63 -5.83 -16.44
N PRO A 356 -2.78 -7.10 -16.05
CA PRO A 356 -2.31 -7.56 -14.74
C PRO A 356 -0.79 -7.41 -14.57
N ALA A 357 -0.35 -7.00 -13.40
CA ALA A 357 1.05 -6.95 -13.01
C ALA A 357 1.54 -8.34 -12.56
N THR A 358 1.64 -9.24 -13.54
CA THR A 358 2.20 -10.59 -13.38
C THR A 358 3.45 -10.76 -14.21
N THR A 359 4.29 -11.71 -13.85
CA THR A 359 5.54 -12.02 -14.56
C THR A 359 5.29 -12.26 -16.05
N GLN A 360 4.20 -12.97 -16.38
CA GLN A 360 3.82 -13.24 -17.77
C GLN A 360 3.48 -11.95 -18.53
N TRP A 361 2.74 -11.03 -17.92
CA TRP A 361 2.27 -9.82 -18.59
C TRP A 361 3.37 -8.77 -18.73
N VAL A 362 4.25 -8.62 -17.73
CA VAL A 362 5.46 -7.78 -17.86
C VAL A 362 6.30 -8.25 -19.06
N ASP A 363 6.54 -9.56 -19.17
CA ASP A 363 7.26 -10.15 -20.29
C ASP A 363 6.57 -9.93 -21.64
N LYS A 364 5.24 -10.08 -21.69
CA LYS A 364 4.45 -9.86 -22.91
C LYS A 364 4.54 -8.40 -23.37
N VAL A 365 4.38 -7.45 -22.46
CA VAL A 365 4.45 -6.02 -22.81
C VAL A 365 5.84 -5.65 -23.31
N LEU A 366 6.90 -6.08 -22.63
CA LEU A 366 8.28 -5.84 -23.07
C LEU A 366 8.60 -6.54 -24.40
N SER A 367 8.06 -7.74 -24.65
CA SER A 367 8.19 -8.43 -25.93
C SER A 367 7.43 -7.71 -27.05
N GLY A 368 6.23 -7.19 -26.76
CA GLY A 368 5.46 -6.34 -27.68
C GLY A 368 6.19 -5.03 -28.00
N MET A 369 6.82 -4.38 -27.02
CA MET A 369 7.65 -3.19 -27.26
C MET A 369 8.87 -3.50 -28.13
N LYS A 370 9.41 -4.72 -28.05
CA LYS A 370 10.55 -5.17 -28.86
C LYS A 370 10.17 -5.47 -30.31
N ASP A 371 9.12 -6.28 -30.49
CA ASP A 371 8.81 -6.92 -31.77
C ASP A 371 7.54 -6.37 -32.43
N GLY A 372 6.73 -5.62 -31.68
CA GLY A 372 5.38 -5.21 -32.04
C GLY A 372 4.38 -6.32 -31.72
N ASP A 373 3.24 -5.97 -31.12
CA ASP A 373 2.13 -6.90 -30.91
C ASP A 373 0.79 -6.21 -31.16
N SER A 374 0.31 -6.29 -32.41
CA SER A 374 -0.99 -5.75 -32.80
C SER A 374 -2.18 -6.43 -32.09
N SER A 375 -2.00 -7.64 -31.57
CA SER A 375 -3.05 -8.35 -30.84
C SER A 375 -3.24 -7.81 -29.43
N LEU A 376 -2.25 -7.08 -28.90
CA LEU A 376 -2.30 -6.37 -27.62
C LEU A 376 -2.31 -4.84 -27.81
N GLY A 377 -2.24 -4.36 -29.05
CA GLY A 377 -2.12 -2.94 -29.39
C GLY A 377 -0.80 -2.32 -28.94
N ILE A 378 0.28 -3.11 -28.92
CA ILE A 378 1.61 -2.65 -28.50
C ILE A 378 2.46 -2.35 -29.73
N ASP A 379 2.79 -1.08 -29.92
CA ASP A 379 3.67 -0.64 -30.99
C ASP A 379 5.13 -1.04 -30.69
N LYS A 380 5.85 -1.46 -31.74
CA LYS A 380 7.29 -1.66 -31.68
C LYS A 380 8.02 -0.33 -31.44
N LEU A 381 8.91 -0.33 -30.45
CA LEU A 381 9.86 0.76 -30.22
C LEU A 381 10.94 0.80 -31.29
N THR A 382 11.39 2.01 -31.61
CA THR A 382 12.44 2.30 -32.58
C THR A 382 13.53 3.15 -31.95
N GLN A 383 14.68 3.27 -32.62
CA GLN A 383 15.80 4.10 -32.18
C GLN A 383 15.50 5.61 -32.04
N ASN A 384 14.32 6.06 -32.49
CA ASN A 384 13.88 7.46 -32.35
C ASN A 384 13.03 7.69 -31.10
N ASP A 385 12.47 6.63 -30.53
CA ASP A 385 11.48 6.71 -29.44
C ASP A 385 12.16 6.86 -28.07
N SER A 386 11.51 7.57 -27.14
CA SER A 386 11.90 7.62 -25.73
C SER A 386 11.06 6.65 -24.90
N LEU A 387 11.61 6.17 -23.77
CA LEU A 387 10.89 5.28 -22.87
C LEU A 387 11.04 5.70 -21.40
N PHE A 388 9.93 6.08 -20.78
CA PHE A 388 9.80 6.29 -19.34
C PHE A 388 9.36 4.98 -18.67
N ILE A 389 10.07 4.53 -17.65
CA ILE A 389 9.72 3.34 -16.88
C ILE A 389 9.56 3.75 -15.42
N TRP A 390 8.44 3.36 -14.83
CA TRP A 390 8.17 3.54 -13.41
C TRP A 390 7.73 2.23 -12.79
N VAL A 391 8.36 1.87 -11.67
CA VAL A 391 8.08 0.63 -10.93
C VAL A 391 7.82 0.99 -9.47
N PHE A 392 6.68 0.54 -8.94
CA PHE A 392 6.35 0.68 -7.53
C PHE A 392 5.68 -0.58 -6.99
N ASP A 393 6.31 -1.24 -6.02
CA ASP A 393 5.70 -2.32 -5.24
C ASP A 393 6.49 -2.53 -3.94
N HIS A 394 6.26 -3.64 -3.27
CA HIS A 394 7.22 -4.35 -2.44
C HIS A 394 8.46 -4.77 -3.24
N GLY A 395 9.54 -5.05 -2.53
CA GLY A 395 10.80 -5.51 -3.13
C GLY A 395 11.67 -6.19 -2.10
N GLY A 396 12.83 -6.68 -2.54
CA GLY A 396 13.78 -7.31 -1.63
C GLY A 396 15.06 -7.73 -2.33
N GLY A 397 15.86 -8.52 -1.61
CA GLY A 397 17.15 -9.03 -2.08
C GLY A 397 18.33 -8.16 -1.65
N GLY A 398 19.33 -8.10 -2.51
CA GLY A 398 20.61 -7.41 -2.33
C GLY A 398 21.31 -7.37 -3.67
N ASP A 399 22.34 -8.19 -3.87
CA ASP A 399 22.97 -8.41 -5.18
C ASP A 399 22.01 -9.06 -6.20
N GLU A 400 21.08 -9.92 -5.73
CA GLU A 400 19.97 -10.46 -6.54
C GLU A 400 18.68 -9.74 -6.14
N ALA A 401 18.55 -8.48 -6.57
CA ALA A 401 17.39 -7.65 -6.25
C ALA A 401 16.14 -8.06 -7.04
N TYR A 402 14.97 -7.82 -6.46
CA TYR A 402 13.69 -8.04 -7.13
C TYR A 402 12.64 -7.01 -6.71
N PHE A 403 11.67 -6.77 -7.60
CA PHE A 403 10.41 -6.13 -7.26
C PHE A 403 9.32 -7.20 -7.26
N CYS A 404 8.25 -6.98 -6.50
CA CYS A 404 7.15 -7.93 -6.45
C CYS A 404 6.20 -7.72 -7.62
N LEU A 405 5.50 -8.79 -7.94
CA LEU A 405 4.36 -8.87 -8.84
C LEU A 405 3.33 -9.74 -8.15
N THR A 406 2.10 -9.70 -8.63
CA THR A 406 1.00 -10.41 -7.95
C THR A 406 1.17 -11.93 -7.97
N ASP A 407 2.04 -12.46 -8.85
CA ASP A 407 2.39 -13.87 -8.97
C ASP A 407 3.80 -14.24 -8.45
N GLY A 408 4.54 -13.31 -7.86
CA GLY A 408 5.84 -13.58 -7.24
C GLY A 408 6.89 -12.49 -7.47
N ALA A 409 8.17 -12.86 -7.36
CA ALA A 409 9.29 -11.94 -7.52
C ALA A 409 9.72 -11.80 -9.00
N TYR A 410 10.00 -10.57 -9.43
CA TYR A 410 10.58 -10.27 -10.74
C TYR A 410 11.99 -9.71 -10.58
N TYR A 411 12.98 -10.56 -10.86
CA TYR A 411 14.38 -10.28 -10.60
C TYR A 411 15.00 -9.28 -11.58
N ASP A 412 15.93 -8.49 -11.05
CA ASP A 412 16.74 -7.48 -11.72
C ASP A 412 17.43 -7.97 -13.01
N THR A 413 18.07 -9.15 -12.98
CA THR A 413 18.77 -9.74 -14.13
C THR A 413 17.83 -10.03 -15.29
N ARG A 414 16.65 -10.58 -15.02
CA ARG A 414 15.61 -10.80 -16.02
C ARG A 414 15.09 -9.48 -16.54
N PHE A 415 14.83 -8.51 -15.67
CA PHE A 415 14.36 -7.19 -16.07
C PHE A 415 15.35 -6.50 -17.00
N ALA A 416 16.61 -6.42 -16.59
CA ALA A 416 17.71 -5.88 -17.38
C ALA A 416 17.84 -6.60 -18.73
N GLN A 417 17.77 -7.93 -18.77
CA GLN A 417 17.81 -8.70 -20.01
C GLN A 417 16.69 -8.31 -20.98
N ARG A 418 15.46 -8.12 -20.48
CA ARG A 418 14.33 -7.68 -21.30
C ARG A 418 14.54 -6.26 -21.82
N LEU A 419 14.97 -5.33 -20.97
CA LEU A 419 15.22 -3.93 -21.37
C LEU A 419 16.39 -3.80 -22.36
N ASN A 420 17.44 -4.62 -22.22
CA ASN A 420 18.58 -4.64 -23.13
C ASN A 420 18.22 -5.09 -24.54
N ALA A 421 17.09 -5.77 -24.72
CA ALA A 421 16.62 -6.21 -26.03
C ALA A 421 15.82 -5.13 -26.80
N LEU A 422 15.49 -3.99 -26.16
CA LEU A 422 14.67 -2.94 -26.75
C LEU A 422 15.48 -1.99 -27.63
N SER A 423 14.83 -1.43 -28.66
CA SER A 423 15.38 -0.35 -29.48
C SER A 423 14.80 1.00 -29.02
N TYR A 424 15.64 1.95 -28.64
CA TYR A 424 15.22 3.27 -28.17
C TYR A 424 16.32 4.33 -28.36
N ARG A 425 15.90 5.60 -28.33
CA ARG A 425 16.79 6.78 -28.30
C ARG A 425 17.40 6.94 -26.91
N GLU A 426 16.54 6.98 -25.90
CA GLU A 426 16.87 7.15 -24.48
C GLU A 426 15.76 6.59 -23.59
N MET A 427 16.14 6.20 -22.37
CA MET A 427 15.25 5.60 -21.38
C MET A 427 15.52 6.18 -20.00
N ALA A 428 14.47 6.52 -19.26
CA ALA A 428 14.55 6.93 -17.86
C ALA A 428 13.77 5.93 -17.00
N ILE A 429 14.41 5.40 -15.96
CA ILE A 429 13.85 4.37 -15.08
C ILE A 429 13.78 4.93 -13.66
N PHE A 430 12.59 4.90 -13.07
CA PHE A 430 12.30 5.32 -11.71
C PHE A 430 11.74 4.13 -10.92
N MET A 431 12.33 3.83 -9.76
CA MET A 431 11.96 2.64 -8.99
C MET A 431 11.80 2.96 -7.52
N GLN A 432 10.60 2.74 -7.01
CA GLN A 432 10.32 2.76 -5.57
C GLN A 432 9.92 1.37 -5.11
N GLN A 433 10.85 0.65 -4.54
CA GLN A 433 10.56 -0.54 -3.73
C GLN A 433 11.71 -0.73 -2.74
N CYS A 434 11.53 -1.63 -1.78
CA CYS A 434 12.63 -1.99 -0.88
C CYS A 434 13.77 -2.66 -1.64
N ARG A 435 15.01 -2.27 -1.33
CA ARG A 435 16.24 -2.73 -1.98
C ARG A 435 16.41 -2.24 -3.43
N SER A 436 15.75 -1.14 -3.80
CA SER A 436 15.71 -0.66 -5.19
C SER A 436 17.06 -0.36 -5.82
N GLY A 437 18.01 0.13 -5.03
CA GLY A 437 19.37 0.38 -5.49
C GLY A 437 20.13 -0.88 -5.93
N GLY A 438 19.66 -2.07 -5.56
CA GLY A 438 20.23 -3.34 -6.01
C GLY A 438 19.99 -3.63 -7.51
N PHE A 439 19.12 -2.87 -8.17
CA PHE A 439 18.94 -2.95 -9.63
C PHE A 439 19.98 -2.14 -10.41
N GLY A 440 20.69 -1.24 -9.74
CA GLY A 440 21.49 -0.21 -10.42
C GLY A 440 22.63 -0.76 -11.27
N ASP A 441 23.30 -1.81 -10.80
CA ASP A 441 24.41 -2.45 -11.50
C ASP A 441 23.99 -3.10 -12.83
N ASN A 442 22.80 -3.70 -12.85
CA ASN A 442 22.20 -4.40 -13.99
C ASN A 442 21.45 -3.45 -14.94
N LEU A 443 20.89 -2.36 -14.42
CA LEU A 443 20.12 -1.41 -15.22
C LEU A 443 20.96 -0.27 -15.82
N GLN A 444 22.05 0.13 -15.17
CA GLN A 444 22.93 1.18 -15.69
C GLN A 444 23.44 0.83 -17.09
N GLY A 445 23.57 1.84 -17.95
CA GLY A 445 24.04 1.62 -19.31
C GLY A 445 24.00 2.88 -20.16
N GLN A 446 24.49 2.75 -21.40
CA GLN A 446 24.40 3.83 -22.36
C GLN A 446 22.92 4.13 -22.67
N LYS A 447 22.59 5.41 -22.86
CA LYS A 447 21.23 5.89 -23.17
C LYS A 447 20.22 5.64 -22.05
N ARG A 448 20.67 5.33 -20.82
CA ARG A 448 19.80 5.16 -19.67
C ARG A 448 20.11 6.17 -18.58
N PHE A 449 19.04 6.63 -17.95
CA PHE A 449 19.02 7.25 -16.63
C PHE A 449 18.29 6.28 -15.69
N VAL A 450 18.86 6.01 -14.52
CA VAL A 450 18.24 5.17 -13.49
C VAL A 450 18.22 5.93 -12.18
N SER A 451 17.06 5.97 -11.53
CA SER A 451 16.83 6.60 -10.24
C SER A 451 16.06 5.63 -9.35
N THR A 452 16.51 5.43 -8.12
CA THR A 452 15.91 4.47 -7.19
C THR A 452 15.72 5.09 -5.81
N ALA A 453 14.71 4.63 -5.07
CA ALA A 453 14.32 5.18 -3.77
C ALA A 453 15.34 4.93 -2.65
N CYS A 454 16.03 3.80 -2.66
CA CYS A 454 16.90 3.40 -1.57
C CYS A 454 18.14 2.63 -2.06
N ARG A 455 19.10 2.38 -1.16
CA ARG A 455 20.23 1.48 -1.47
C ARG A 455 19.81 0.02 -1.54
N ALA A 456 20.68 -0.82 -2.10
CA ALA A 456 20.55 -2.29 -2.11
C ALA A 456 20.47 -2.91 -0.70
N THR A 457 20.77 -2.14 0.35
CA THR A 457 20.76 -2.58 1.76
C THR A 457 19.77 -1.82 2.62
N GLU A 458 18.87 -1.05 2.02
CA GLU A 458 17.83 -0.27 2.69
C GLU A 458 16.43 -0.69 2.21
N ASN A 459 15.41 -0.34 2.96
CA ASN A 459 14.02 -0.55 2.55
C ASN A 459 13.44 0.79 2.13
N ALA A 460 12.56 0.80 1.13
CA ALA A 460 11.81 1.99 0.78
C ALA A 460 10.57 2.13 1.67
N HIS A 461 10.10 3.35 1.86
CA HIS A 461 9.08 3.71 2.84
C HIS A 461 7.92 4.49 2.22
N ARG A 462 6.77 4.36 2.88
CA ARG A 462 5.67 5.30 2.79
C ARG A 462 6.14 6.67 3.30
N ALA A 463 5.60 7.74 2.74
CA ALA A 463 5.82 9.10 3.21
C ALA A 463 5.29 9.33 4.63
N ASP A 464 5.95 10.15 5.46
CA ASP A 464 5.48 10.43 6.82
C ASP A 464 4.51 11.61 6.89
N ALA A 465 4.75 12.67 6.12
CA ALA A 465 4.02 13.93 6.15
C ALA A 465 3.32 14.24 4.82
N GLU A 466 3.77 13.62 3.73
CA GLU A 466 3.28 13.82 2.37
C GLU A 466 2.04 12.97 2.10
N PHE A 467 0.93 13.34 2.72
CA PHE A 467 -0.38 12.72 2.52
C PHE A 467 -1.48 13.78 2.46
N GLU A 468 -2.58 13.47 1.78
CA GLU A 468 -3.79 14.28 1.81
C GLU A 468 -4.80 13.72 2.78
N THR A 469 -5.52 14.59 3.48
CA THR A 469 -6.70 14.20 4.25
C THR A 469 -7.96 14.69 3.56
N VAL A 470 -8.76 13.75 3.04
CA VAL A 470 -10.05 14.04 2.40
C VAL A 470 -11.15 13.35 3.20
N ASN A 471 -12.12 14.13 3.69
CA ASN A 471 -13.22 13.64 4.53
C ASN A 471 -12.76 12.86 5.78
N GLY A 472 -11.61 13.25 6.36
CA GLY A 472 -11.05 12.60 7.56
C GLY A 472 -10.29 11.29 7.28
N VAL A 473 -10.16 10.89 6.01
CA VAL A 473 -9.35 9.74 5.58
C VAL A 473 -8.04 10.25 5.00
N LYS A 474 -6.92 9.65 5.44
CA LYS A 474 -5.60 9.89 4.86
C LYS A 474 -5.44 9.10 3.58
N TYR A 475 -4.82 9.72 2.58
CA TYR A 475 -4.41 9.09 1.35
C TYR A 475 -2.90 9.17 1.27
N HIS A 476 -2.25 8.01 1.28
CA HIS A 476 -0.81 7.93 1.39
C HIS A 476 -0.16 7.96 0.01
N HIS A 477 1.15 8.24 0.06
CA HIS A 477 2.06 8.20 -1.06
C HIS A 477 3.36 7.54 -0.60
N GLY A 478 4.11 6.95 -1.53
CA GLY A 478 5.51 6.71 -1.24
C GLY A 478 6.32 7.98 -1.34
N GLU A 479 7.28 8.17 -0.44
CA GLU A 479 7.96 9.47 -0.34
C GLU A 479 8.72 9.80 -1.62
N TYR A 480 9.54 8.86 -2.10
CA TYR A 480 10.26 9.01 -3.36
C TYR A 480 9.31 9.36 -4.52
N ASN A 481 8.20 8.62 -4.67
CA ASN A 481 7.20 8.81 -5.71
C ASN A 481 6.49 10.15 -5.59
N TYR A 482 6.13 10.56 -4.38
CA TYR A 482 5.48 11.83 -4.12
C TYR A 482 6.31 12.97 -4.69
N TYR A 483 7.61 12.96 -4.45
CA TYR A 483 8.49 14.02 -4.94
C TYR A 483 8.80 13.92 -6.43
N ILE A 484 9.05 12.73 -7.00
CA ILE A 484 9.29 12.64 -8.46
C ILE A 484 8.04 13.01 -9.26
N ILE A 485 6.84 12.61 -8.82
CA ILE A 485 5.59 12.97 -9.50
C ILE A 485 5.32 14.46 -9.31
N SER A 486 5.56 15.01 -8.11
CA SER A 486 5.42 16.44 -7.85
C SER A 486 6.32 17.30 -8.74
N ALA A 487 7.57 16.88 -8.95
CA ALA A 487 8.51 17.54 -9.84
C ALA A 487 7.96 17.62 -11.26
N LEU A 488 7.56 16.46 -11.81
CA LEU A 488 7.03 16.38 -13.17
C LEU A 488 5.71 17.15 -13.33
N ALA A 489 4.81 17.04 -12.34
CA ALA A 489 3.53 17.74 -12.32
C ALA A 489 3.66 19.25 -12.06
N ARG A 490 4.83 19.71 -11.59
CA ARG A 490 5.09 21.08 -11.09
C ARG A 490 4.15 21.50 -9.96
N ARG A 491 3.61 20.52 -9.24
CA ARG A 491 2.73 20.69 -8.08
C ARG A 491 2.64 19.42 -7.29
N THR A 492 2.38 19.54 -5.99
CA THR A 492 2.03 18.41 -5.13
C THR A 492 0.68 17.82 -5.51
N ALA A 493 0.36 16.64 -4.98
CA ALA A 493 -0.94 15.99 -5.18
C ALA A 493 -2.09 16.85 -4.62
N ALA A 494 -1.85 17.59 -3.54
CA ALA A 494 -2.76 18.62 -3.01
C ALA A 494 -2.84 19.92 -3.85
N GLY A 495 -2.03 20.05 -4.91
CA GLY A 495 -2.04 21.16 -5.86
C GLY A 495 -1.14 22.35 -5.49
N ALA A 496 -0.32 22.25 -4.45
CA ALA A 496 0.64 23.31 -4.12
C ALA A 496 1.75 23.36 -5.19
N PRO A 497 2.16 24.54 -5.68
CA PRO A 497 3.16 24.64 -6.74
C PRO A 497 4.52 24.09 -6.32
N VAL A 498 5.20 23.42 -7.23
CA VAL A 498 6.55 22.85 -7.05
C VAL A 498 7.44 23.33 -8.18
N ASN A 499 8.59 23.91 -7.84
CA ASN A 499 9.59 24.32 -8.83
C ASN A 499 10.79 23.36 -8.79
N ALA A 500 10.85 22.45 -9.77
CA ALA A 500 11.99 21.57 -9.99
C ALA A 500 12.81 21.96 -11.24
N ASP A 501 12.52 23.10 -11.89
CA ASP A 501 13.32 23.62 -13.01
C ASP A 501 14.56 24.33 -12.45
N TYR A 502 15.58 23.53 -12.11
CA TYR A 502 16.80 24.01 -11.45
C TYR A 502 17.76 24.67 -12.44
N ASN A 503 17.69 24.32 -13.73
CA ASN A 503 18.54 24.90 -14.76
C ASN A 503 17.92 26.14 -15.45
N GLY A 504 16.63 26.40 -15.24
CA GLY A 504 15.90 27.56 -15.76
C GLY A 504 15.56 27.48 -17.25
N ASP A 505 15.55 26.29 -17.86
CA ASP A 505 15.28 26.09 -19.28
C ASP A 505 13.78 26.00 -19.61
N GLY A 506 12.92 26.06 -18.58
CA GLY A 506 11.48 26.03 -18.71
C GLY A 506 10.91 24.61 -18.77
N ARG A 507 11.72 23.55 -18.64
CA ARG A 507 11.32 22.13 -18.67
C ARG A 507 11.70 21.45 -17.35
N ILE A 508 11.31 20.18 -17.19
CA ILE A 508 11.70 19.37 -16.01
C ILE A 508 12.35 18.11 -16.56
N SER A 509 13.64 17.95 -16.29
CA SER A 509 14.41 16.79 -16.69
C SER A 509 14.33 15.66 -15.67
N ALA A 510 14.62 14.43 -16.10
CA ALA A 510 14.68 13.28 -15.20
C ALA A 510 15.69 13.48 -14.04
N SER A 511 16.82 14.15 -14.30
CA SER A 511 17.78 14.51 -13.25
C SER A 511 17.23 15.54 -12.26
N GLU A 512 16.41 16.48 -12.72
CA GLU A 512 15.77 17.47 -11.85
C GLU A 512 14.69 16.85 -10.97
N MET A 513 13.93 15.90 -11.51
CA MET A 513 13.00 15.08 -10.72
C MET A 513 13.73 14.36 -9.57
N HIS A 514 14.85 13.69 -9.87
CA HIS A 514 15.67 13.05 -8.82
C HIS A 514 16.25 14.08 -7.85
N THR A 515 16.71 15.24 -8.35
CA THR A 515 17.31 16.28 -7.49
C THR A 515 16.30 16.83 -6.49
N LEU A 516 15.06 17.09 -6.91
CA LEU A 516 14.00 17.51 -5.99
C LEU A 516 13.75 16.43 -4.94
N MET A 517 13.54 15.20 -5.37
CA MET A 517 13.26 14.08 -4.48
C MET A 517 14.39 13.87 -3.47
N ALA A 518 15.64 13.78 -3.90
CA ALA A 518 16.77 13.54 -3.00
C ALA A 518 17.02 14.71 -2.03
N GLY A 519 16.61 15.94 -2.39
CA GLY A 519 16.67 17.10 -1.51
C GLY A 519 15.56 17.16 -0.46
N ASN A 520 14.51 16.36 -0.63
CA ASN A 520 13.31 16.35 0.20
C ASN A 520 13.12 15.06 0.99
N GLU A 521 13.79 13.97 0.60
CA GLU A 521 13.81 12.66 1.27
C GLU A 521 14.09 12.78 2.77
N ASN A 522 13.19 12.22 3.59
CA ASN A 522 13.25 12.30 5.04
C ASN A 522 13.14 10.93 5.75
N GLN A 523 12.76 9.87 5.03
CA GLN A 523 12.71 8.51 5.54
C GLN A 523 14.13 7.92 5.69
N PRO A 524 14.29 6.80 6.43
CA PRO A 524 15.59 6.18 6.63
C PRO A 524 16.05 5.37 5.39
N GLU A 525 16.01 6.00 4.22
CA GLU A 525 16.45 5.49 2.94
C GLU A 525 17.33 6.51 2.20
N ILE A 526 18.23 6.02 1.35
CA ILE A 526 19.13 6.89 0.60
C ILE A 526 18.91 6.65 -0.90
N PRO A 527 18.25 7.58 -1.60
CA PRO A 527 18.02 7.48 -3.03
C PRO A 527 19.32 7.37 -3.81
N GLN A 528 19.29 6.58 -4.89
CA GLN A 528 20.44 6.33 -5.76
C GLN A 528 20.16 6.79 -7.19
N LEU A 529 21.23 7.11 -7.92
CA LEU A 529 21.17 7.55 -9.30
C LEU A 529 22.36 7.03 -10.11
N TRP A 530 22.08 6.62 -11.35
CA TRP A 530 23.06 6.26 -12.36
C TRP A 530 22.76 6.99 -13.66
N ASP A 531 23.68 7.86 -14.09
CA ASP A 531 23.56 8.63 -15.34
C ASP A 531 24.91 8.81 -16.05
N SER A 532 25.60 7.71 -16.32
CA SER A 532 26.94 7.75 -16.95
C SER A 532 26.95 8.33 -18.37
N SER A 533 25.78 8.54 -19.00
CA SER A 533 25.64 9.05 -20.37
C SER A 533 24.93 10.40 -20.49
N GLY A 534 24.69 11.08 -19.35
CA GLY A 534 24.06 12.41 -19.29
C GLY A 534 22.66 12.44 -19.88
N VAL A 535 21.93 11.32 -19.79
CA VAL A 535 20.53 11.18 -20.22
C VAL A 535 19.62 11.95 -19.29
N GLY A 536 19.91 11.94 -17.98
CA GLY A 536 19.09 12.57 -16.95
C GLY A 536 18.80 14.03 -17.24
N ALA A 537 19.82 14.78 -17.67
CA ALA A 537 19.72 16.21 -17.96
C ALA A 537 18.96 16.57 -19.26
N ARG A 538 18.75 15.60 -20.17
CA ARG A 538 18.10 15.83 -21.46
C ARG A 538 16.79 15.07 -21.67
N PHE A 539 16.54 14.05 -20.87
CA PHE A 539 15.27 13.32 -20.88
C PHE A 539 14.21 14.19 -20.23
N ILE A 540 13.29 14.70 -21.06
CA ILE A 540 12.13 15.49 -20.62
C ILE A 540 10.90 14.59 -20.78
N PRO A 541 10.28 14.12 -19.68
CA PRO A 541 9.04 13.37 -19.74
C PRO A 541 7.82 14.25 -20.08
#